data_AF-A0A1Y2UDI0-F1
#
_entry.id   AF-A0A1Y2UDI0-F1
#
_cell.length_a   1.000
_cell.length_b   1.000
_cell.length_c   1.000
_cell.angle_alpha   90.00
_cell.angle_beta   90.00
_cell.angle_gamma   90.00
#
_symmetry.space_group_name_H-M   'P 1'
#
loop_
_entity.id
_entity.type
_entity.pdbx_description
1 polymer ?
#
loop_
_entity_poly.entity_id
_entity_poly.type
_entity_poly.pdbx_seq_one_letter_code
_entity_poly.pdbx_strand_id
1 'polypeptide(L)'
;MRGTFPNFLMQGHSEFDTVGSLKDWEGWKDAHNIQAPTLLLNGKYDEVMDFVVEPFFRTINKVKWVTLENSSHVSLWEDRERFMQLVGDFLSYE
;
A
#
# COMPACT_ATOMS: atom_id res chain seq x y z
N MET A 1 -3.05 17.10 28.06
CA MET A 1 -2.18 17.25 26.88
C MET A 1 -2.98 16.85 25.64
N ARG A 2 -3.50 17.83 24.88
CA ARG A 2 -4.08 17.56 23.55
C ARG A 2 -2.99 17.79 22.54
N GLY A 3 -2.15 16.78 22.32
CA GLY A 3 -1.28 16.76 21.16
C GLY A 3 -2.16 16.53 19.95
N THR A 4 -2.34 17.54 19.11
CA THR A 4 -2.84 17.36 17.75
C THR A 4 -1.78 16.58 16.98
N PHE A 5 -1.83 15.26 17.08
CA PHE A 5 -1.04 14.40 16.22
C PHE A 5 -1.51 14.64 14.77
N PRO A 6 -0.62 14.97 13.82
CA PRO A 6 -1.02 15.30 12.45
C PRO A 6 -1.89 14.21 11.79
N ASN A 7 -1.68 12.93 12.13
CA ASN A 7 -2.53 11.83 11.68
C ASN A 7 -4.00 11.98 12.06
N PHE A 8 -4.33 12.60 13.19
CA PHE A 8 -5.70 12.81 13.62
C PHE A 8 -6.48 13.73 12.66
N LEU A 9 -5.82 14.78 12.17
CA LEU A 9 -6.46 15.76 11.30
C LEU A 9 -6.56 15.26 9.86
N MET A 10 -5.61 14.43 9.44
CA MET A 10 -5.54 13.95 8.06
C MET A 10 -6.29 12.64 7.84
N GLN A 11 -6.14 11.68 8.74
CA GLN A 11 -6.74 10.35 8.65
C GLN A 11 -7.94 10.25 9.59
N GLY A 12 -7.71 10.29 10.90
CA GLY A 12 -8.77 10.18 11.91
C GLY A 12 -8.31 9.45 13.16
N HIS A 13 -9.21 8.71 13.80
CA HIS A 13 -8.95 8.10 15.11
C HIS A 13 -8.24 6.74 15.02
N SER A 14 -8.41 6.01 13.91
CA SER A 14 -7.84 4.69 13.68
C SER A 14 -7.69 4.41 12.17
N GLU A 15 -7.06 3.29 11.81
CA GLU A 15 -6.91 2.84 10.40
C GLU A 15 -8.26 2.60 9.69
N PHE A 16 -9.32 2.32 10.46
CA PHE A 16 -10.66 2.06 9.93
C PHE A 16 -11.59 3.27 10.02
N ASP A 17 -11.10 4.41 10.53
CA ASP A 17 -11.89 5.62 10.75
C ASP A 17 -11.24 6.83 10.05
N THR A 18 -11.39 6.87 8.72
CA THR A 18 -10.87 7.94 7.87
C THR A 18 -11.86 9.09 7.75
N VAL A 19 -11.86 10.00 8.73
CA VAL A 19 -12.74 11.19 8.81
C VAL A 19 -12.03 12.53 8.60
N GLY A 20 -10.70 12.50 8.51
CA GLY A 20 -9.85 13.67 8.30
C GLY A 20 -9.85 14.18 6.86
N SER A 21 -8.86 15.02 6.54
CA SER A 21 -8.74 15.64 5.21
C SER A 21 -8.49 14.66 4.05
N LEU A 22 -8.06 13.42 4.32
CA LEU A 22 -7.78 12.40 3.30
C LEU A 22 -9.01 11.54 2.93
N LYS A 23 -10.16 11.73 3.58
CA LYS A 23 -11.35 10.87 3.41
C LYS A 23 -11.86 10.74 1.97
N ASP A 24 -11.64 11.76 1.14
CA ASP A 24 -12.08 11.82 -0.26
C ASP A 24 -10.90 11.69 -1.26
N TRP A 25 -9.69 11.43 -0.75
CA TRP A 25 -8.49 11.38 -1.57
C TRP A 25 -8.34 10.03 -2.27
N GLU A 26 -8.03 10.07 -3.57
CA GLU A 26 -7.99 8.89 -4.44
C GLU A 26 -6.71 8.92 -5.28
N GLY A 27 -5.61 8.40 -4.73
CA GLY A 27 -4.28 8.47 -5.38
C GLY A 27 -4.15 7.70 -6.69
N TRP A 28 -4.95 6.66 -6.91
CA TRP A 28 -4.88 5.84 -8.12
C TRP A 28 -5.24 6.64 -9.39
N LYS A 29 -6.03 7.73 -9.27
CA LYS A 29 -6.42 8.58 -10.41
C LYS A 29 -5.20 9.18 -11.12
N ASP A 30 -4.15 9.49 -10.38
CA ASP A 30 -2.92 10.09 -10.90
C ASP A 30 -1.81 9.06 -11.17
N ALA A 31 -2.04 7.78 -10.86
CA ALA A 31 -1.04 6.72 -10.96
C ALA A 31 -0.55 6.46 -12.40
N HIS A 32 -1.29 6.92 -13.41
CA HIS A 32 -0.90 6.84 -14.82
C HIS A 32 0.35 7.68 -15.13
N ASN A 33 0.68 8.64 -14.26
CA ASN A 33 1.89 9.45 -14.35
C ASN A 33 3.16 8.71 -13.89
N ILE A 34 3.02 7.54 -13.26
CA ILE A 34 4.16 6.74 -12.77
C ILE A 34 4.83 6.04 -13.96
N GLN A 35 6.05 6.47 -14.29
CA GLN A 35 6.86 5.89 -15.38
C GLN A 35 7.90 4.87 -14.89
N ALA A 36 8.22 4.89 -13.61
CA ALA A 36 9.17 3.96 -13.00
C ALA A 36 8.58 2.55 -12.92
N PRO A 37 9.40 1.49 -13.05
CA PRO A 37 8.99 0.16 -12.62
C PRO A 37 8.43 0.22 -11.20
N THR A 38 7.31 -0.44 -10.96
CA THR A 38 6.58 -0.40 -9.69
C THR A 38 6.28 -1.82 -9.22
N LEU A 39 6.48 -2.07 -7.93
CA LEU A 39 6.03 -3.27 -7.25
C LEU A 39 4.92 -2.91 -6.25
N LEU A 40 3.76 -3.55 -6.39
CA LEU A 40 2.66 -3.50 -5.43
C LEU A 40 2.70 -4.76 -4.55
N LEU A 41 2.58 -4.58 -3.24
CA LEU A 41 2.54 -5.64 -2.25
C LEU A 41 1.39 -5.38 -1.27
N ASN A 42 0.60 -6.40 -0.96
CA ASN A 42 -0.36 -6.40 0.13
C ASN A 42 -0.48 -7.81 0.74
N GLY A 43 -0.93 -7.89 1.98
CA GLY A 43 -1.26 -9.17 2.62
C GLY A 43 -2.61 -9.72 2.17
N LYS A 44 -2.78 -11.05 2.24
CA LYS A 44 -4.08 -11.70 2.04
C LYS A 44 -5.12 -11.26 3.08
N TYR A 45 -4.68 -10.98 4.29
CA TYR A 45 -5.54 -10.56 5.42
C TYR A 45 -5.39 -9.06 5.71
N ASP A 46 -4.91 -8.29 4.74
CA ASP A 46 -4.66 -6.86 4.86
C ASP A 46 -5.96 -6.06 4.94
N GLU A 47 -5.93 -4.96 5.68
CA GLU A 47 -6.98 -3.95 5.64
C GLU A 47 -7.07 -3.28 4.26
N VAL A 48 -5.93 -3.19 3.56
CA VAL A 48 -5.83 -2.77 2.15
C VAL A 48 -5.95 -4.00 1.25
N MET A 49 -7.18 -4.48 1.08
CA MET A 49 -7.50 -5.68 0.31
C MET A 49 -7.25 -5.49 -1.21
N ASP A 50 -7.27 -6.61 -1.94
CA ASP A 50 -7.02 -6.66 -3.38
C ASP A 50 -7.82 -5.65 -4.21
N PHE A 51 -9.11 -5.43 -3.88
CA PHE A 51 -9.95 -4.47 -4.61
C PHE A 51 -9.53 -3.00 -4.41
N VAL A 52 -8.78 -2.71 -3.34
CA VAL A 52 -8.20 -1.37 -3.06
C VAL A 52 -6.91 -1.18 -3.85
N VAL A 53 -6.13 -2.24 -4.04
CA VAL A 53 -4.86 -2.23 -4.78
C VAL A 53 -5.07 -2.33 -6.30
N GLU A 54 -6.11 -3.03 -6.74
CA GLU A 54 -6.44 -3.26 -8.14
C GLU A 54 -6.47 -1.98 -9.02
N PRO A 55 -7.06 -0.84 -8.58
CA PRO A 55 -7.02 0.40 -9.35
C PRO A 55 -5.60 0.89 -9.68
N PHE A 56 -4.65 0.74 -8.75
CA PHE A 56 -3.25 1.07 -9.01
C PHE A 56 -2.63 0.11 -10.02
N PHE A 57 -2.87 -1.19 -9.89
CA PHE A 57 -2.38 -2.19 -10.84
C PHE A 57 -2.89 -1.94 -12.27
N ARG A 58 -4.16 -1.53 -12.41
CA ARG A 58 -4.76 -1.23 -13.71
C ARG A 58 -4.26 0.08 -14.33
N THR A 59 -3.82 1.03 -13.50
CA THR A 59 -3.51 2.39 -13.96
C THR A 59 -2.01 2.61 -14.19
N ILE A 60 -1.14 1.90 -13.47
CA ILE A 60 0.32 2.02 -13.63
C ILE A 60 0.79 1.17 -14.82
N ASN A 61 1.57 1.75 -15.73
CA ASN A 61 1.99 1.05 -16.96
C ASN A 61 2.97 -0.10 -16.73
N LYS A 62 3.94 0.07 -15.81
CA LYS A 62 5.03 -0.90 -15.55
C LYS A 62 4.96 -1.41 -14.13
N VAL A 63 3.99 -2.29 -13.87
CA VAL A 63 3.69 -2.76 -12.51
C VAL A 63 3.70 -4.27 -12.40
N LYS A 64 4.26 -4.76 -11.29
CA LYS A 64 4.09 -6.13 -10.80
C LYS A 64 3.31 -6.07 -9.49
N TRP A 65 2.43 -7.02 -9.25
CA TRP A 65 1.65 -7.11 -8.03
C TRP A 65 1.76 -8.52 -7.44
N VAL A 66 2.04 -8.59 -6.14
CA VAL A 66 2.10 -9.85 -5.37
C VAL A 66 1.33 -9.68 -4.06
N THR A 67 0.39 -10.60 -3.82
CA THR A 67 -0.30 -10.73 -2.53
C THR A 67 0.42 -11.78 -1.67
N LEU A 68 0.74 -11.46 -0.41
CA LEU A 68 1.39 -12.38 0.52
C LEU A 68 0.33 -13.21 1.27
N GLU A 69 0.29 -14.52 0.99
CA GLU A 69 -0.74 -15.45 1.49
C GLU A 69 -0.81 -15.58 3.02
N ASN A 70 0.31 -15.33 3.72
CA ASN A 70 0.44 -15.50 5.17
C ASN A 70 0.58 -14.16 5.91
N SER A 71 0.19 -13.05 5.30
CA SER A 71 0.38 -11.70 5.86
C SER A 71 -0.89 -10.87 5.88
N SER A 72 -0.91 -9.87 6.76
CA SER A 72 -1.86 -8.77 6.81
C SER A 72 -1.12 -7.47 6.43
N HIS A 73 -1.41 -6.37 7.11
CA HIS A 73 -0.90 -5.04 6.81
C HIS A 73 0.62 -4.91 6.99
N VAL A 74 1.19 -5.61 7.96
CA VAL A 74 2.61 -5.45 8.34
C VAL A 74 3.46 -6.59 7.79
N SER A 75 3.28 -6.88 6.49
CA SER A 75 3.87 -8.02 5.78
C SER A 75 5.40 -8.14 5.93
N LEU A 76 6.11 -7.01 6.09
CA LEU A 76 7.55 -6.97 6.37
C LEU A 76 7.97 -7.77 7.62
N TRP A 77 7.09 -7.86 8.62
CA TRP A 77 7.33 -8.59 9.87
C TRP A 77 6.69 -9.97 9.87
N GLU A 78 5.52 -10.11 9.24
CA GLU A 78 4.72 -11.33 9.26
C GLU A 78 5.29 -12.42 8.35
N ASP A 79 5.78 -12.04 7.16
CA ASP A 79 6.45 -12.93 6.21
C ASP A 79 7.74 -12.29 5.72
N ARG A 80 8.63 -12.02 6.68
CA ARG A 80 9.87 -11.26 6.48
C ARG A 80 10.73 -11.82 5.36
N GLU A 81 10.93 -13.13 5.32
CA GLU A 81 11.80 -13.77 4.32
C GLU A 81 11.25 -13.55 2.91
N ARG A 82 9.95 -13.81 2.71
CA ARG A 82 9.30 -13.62 1.42
C ARG A 82 9.27 -12.15 1.01
N PHE A 83 8.94 -11.25 1.94
CA PHE A 83 8.92 -9.82 1.69
C PHE A 83 10.29 -9.31 1.25
N MET A 84 11.35 -9.65 1.99
CA MET A 84 12.72 -9.24 1.66
C MET A 84 13.19 -9.83 0.33
N GLN A 85 12.83 -11.07 0.02
CA GLN A 85 13.09 -11.68 -1.28
C GLN A 85 12.43 -10.88 -2.41
N LEU A 86 11.12 -10.65 -2.34
CA LEU A 86 10.36 -9.94 -3.37
C LEU A 86 10.92 -8.53 -3.62
N VAL A 87 11.23 -7.79 -2.55
CA VAL A 87 11.81 -6.46 -2.64
C VAL A 87 13.24 -6.52 -3.18
N GLY A 88 14.06 -7.45 -2.72
CA GLY A 88 15.44 -7.64 -3.18
C GLY A 88 15.51 -7.99 -4.67
N ASP A 89 14.68 -8.93 -5.12
CA ASP A 89 14.56 -9.33 -6.52
C ASP A 89 14.11 -8.15 -7.40
N PHE A 90 13.18 -7.33 -6.91
CA PHE A 90 12.72 -6.15 -7.64
C PHE A 90 13.79 -5.07 -7.77
N LEU A 91 14.56 -4.82 -6.70
CA LEU A 91 15.62 -3.81 -6.70
C LEU A 91 16.89 -4.25 -7.43
N SER A 92 17.12 -5.56 -7.55
CA SER A 92 18.27 -6.13 -8.26
C SER A 92 17.99 -6.37 -9.76
N TYR A 93 16.78 -6.06 -10.22
CA TYR A 93 16.42 -6.11 -11.63
C TYR A 93 17.12 -4.96 -12.37
N GLU A 94 18.13 -5.31 -13.18
CA GLU A 94 18.75 -4.43 -14.18
C GLU A 94 17.88 -4.31 -15.43
#